data_AF-A0A534S6B0-F1
#
_entry.id   AF-A0A534S6B0-F1
#
_cell.length_a   1.000
_cell.length_b   1.000
_cell.length_c   1.000
_cell.angle_alpha   90.00
_cell.angle_beta   90.00
_cell.angle_gamma   90.00
#
_symmetry.space_group_name_H-M   'P 1'
#
loop_
_entity.id
_entity.type
_entity.pdbx_description
1 polymer ?
#
loop_
_entity_poly.entity_id
_entity_poly.type
_entity_poly.pdbx_seq_one_letter_code
_entity_poly.pdbx_strand_id
1 'polypeptide(L)'
;MDADDRPGRRHTRTSPRLRRGDLDSARLIEGVDTDFGPNSTLQIPSDVVHQIVNTGTEEMFLIAALGQAPVRVCTADNQHMPLPWQAS
;
A
#
# COMPACT_ATOMS: atom_id res chain seq x y z
N MET A 1 13.86 14.45 -1.05
CA MET A 1 13.47 13.24 -1.80
C MET A 1 11.96 13.18 -1.65
N ASP A 2 11.24 13.66 -2.65
CA ASP A 2 9.79 13.83 -2.57
C ASP A 2 9.11 12.46 -2.58
N ALA A 3 8.08 12.28 -1.75
CA ALA A 3 7.34 11.03 -1.62
C ALA A 3 6.62 10.60 -2.92
N ASP A 4 6.52 11.53 -3.87
CA ASP A 4 5.79 11.44 -5.14
C ASP A 4 6.54 10.67 -6.25
N ASP A 5 7.86 10.51 -6.14
CA ASP A 5 8.70 9.89 -7.19
C ASP A 5 8.95 8.37 -6.98
N ARG A 6 8.14 7.70 -6.15
CA ARG A 6 8.27 6.25 -5.95
C ARG A 6 7.35 5.50 -6.93
N PRO A 7 7.88 4.54 -7.70
CA PRO A 7 7.06 3.80 -8.66
C PRO A 7 6.00 2.95 -7.95
N GLY A 8 4.74 3.11 -8.37
CA GLY A 8 3.59 2.33 -7.90
C GLY A 8 3.74 0.82 -8.16
N ARG A 9 3.06 -0.02 -7.35
CA ARG A 9 3.22 -1.49 -7.36
C ARG A 9 1.87 -2.20 -7.23
N ARG A 10 1.78 -3.46 -7.69
CA ARG A 10 0.52 -4.24 -7.78
C ARG A 10 0.65 -5.65 -7.17
N HIS A 11 -0.38 -6.10 -6.42
CA HIS A 11 -0.42 -7.40 -5.69
C HIS A 11 -1.81 -8.08 -5.76
N THR A 12 -1.86 -9.38 -5.48
CA THR A 12 -3.05 -10.23 -5.69
C THR A 12 -4.19 -10.14 -4.65
N ARG A 13 -4.08 -9.39 -3.53
CA ARG A 13 -5.19 -8.82 -2.69
C ARG A 13 -4.63 -8.27 -1.37
N THR A 14 -5.02 -7.05 -0.95
CA THR A 14 -4.55 -6.44 0.32
C THR A 14 -5.70 -5.78 1.08
N SER A 15 -5.79 -6.02 2.39
CA SER A 15 -6.69 -5.32 3.31
C SER A 15 -5.88 -4.72 4.47
N PRO A 16 -5.33 -3.51 4.32
CA PRO A 16 -4.68 -2.81 5.42
C PRO A 16 -5.67 -2.25 6.44
N ARG A 17 -5.33 -2.35 7.72
CA ARG A 17 -6.06 -1.79 8.86
C ARG A 17 -5.11 -0.94 9.69
N LEU A 18 -5.44 0.34 9.88
CA LEU A 18 -4.64 1.29 10.67
C LEU A 18 -5.04 1.23 12.15
N ARG A 19 -4.06 1.29 13.08
CA ARG A 19 -4.33 1.47 14.51
C ARG A 19 -3.87 2.87 14.98
N ARG A 20 -4.83 3.77 15.27
CA ARG A 20 -4.70 5.12 15.90
C ARG A 20 -3.95 6.21 15.10
N GLY A 21 -4.36 7.49 15.23
CA GLY A 21 -3.71 8.74 14.71
C GLY A 21 -4.45 9.46 13.56
N ASP A 22 -4.71 10.77 13.64
CA ASP A 22 -5.62 11.63 12.81
C ASP A 22 -5.72 11.39 11.27
N LEU A 23 -6.70 12.04 10.62
CA LEU A 23 -7.20 11.83 9.23
C LEU A 23 -6.21 11.99 8.05
N ASP A 24 -4.89 12.00 8.27
CA ASP A 24 -3.93 12.45 7.26
C ASP A 24 -3.17 11.30 6.59
N SER A 25 -3.88 10.40 5.91
CA SER A 25 -3.21 9.43 5.06
C SER A 25 -3.86 9.23 3.70
N ALA A 26 -3.15 9.73 2.67
CA ALA A 26 -3.52 9.59 1.28
C ALA A 26 -2.98 8.28 0.68
N ARG A 27 -3.85 7.59 -0.06
CA ARG A 27 -3.49 6.47 -0.91
C ARG A 27 -3.72 6.83 -2.36
N LEU A 28 -2.77 6.49 -3.22
CA LEU A 28 -2.98 6.53 -4.67
C LEU A 28 -3.41 5.13 -5.15
N ILE A 29 -4.60 5.02 -5.76
CA ILE A 29 -5.11 3.83 -6.45
C ILE A 29 -5.32 4.21 -7.91
N GLU A 30 -4.54 3.65 -8.84
CA GLU A 30 -4.70 3.96 -10.27
C GLU A 30 -4.71 5.48 -10.58
N GLY A 31 -3.95 6.27 -9.82
CA GLY A 31 -3.91 7.72 -9.97
C GLY A 31 -5.01 8.49 -9.22
N VAL A 32 -5.85 7.81 -8.44
CA VAL A 32 -6.91 8.43 -7.61
C VAL A 32 -6.50 8.44 -6.15
N ASP A 33 -6.51 9.64 -5.55
CA ASP A 33 -6.30 9.82 -4.12
C ASP A 33 -7.52 9.34 -3.33
N THR A 34 -7.27 8.45 -2.37
CA THR A 34 -8.26 7.92 -1.45
C THR A 34 -7.76 8.11 -0.03
N ASP A 35 -8.45 8.94 0.73
CA ASP A 35 -8.15 9.14 2.14
C ASP A 35 -8.56 7.90 2.95
N PHE A 36 -7.72 7.52 3.89
CA PHE A 36 -8.04 6.56 4.93
C PHE A 36 -7.45 7.02 6.26
N GLY A 37 -7.99 6.51 7.37
CA GLY A 37 -7.57 6.96 8.71
C GLY A 37 -7.74 5.88 9.78
N PRO A 38 -7.66 6.22 11.07
CA PRO A 38 -7.75 5.27 12.17
C PRO A 38 -9.01 4.44 12.14
N ASN A 39 -8.87 3.18 12.52
CA ASN A 39 -10.00 2.26 12.66
C ASN A 39 -10.78 2.04 11.35
N SER A 40 -10.28 2.54 10.22
CA SER A 40 -10.77 2.21 8.89
C SER A 40 -10.11 0.92 8.39
N THR A 41 -10.78 0.27 7.45
CA THR A 41 -10.19 -0.80 6.65
C THR A 41 -10.24 -0.36 5.21
N LEU A 42 -9.07 -0.32 4.60
CA LEU A 42 -8.92 0.04 3.21
C LEU A 42 -8.89 -1.26 2.40
N GLN A 43 -9.76 -1.40 1.41
CA GLN A 43 -9.75 -2.56 0.53
C GLN A 43 -8.95 -2.23 -0.73
N ILE A 44 -7.99 -3.10 -1.07
CA ILE A 44 -7.20 -3.02 -2.30
C ILE A 44 -7.63 -4.16 -3.19
N PRO A 45 -8.28 -3.88 -4.34
CA PRO A 45 -8.60 -4.91 -5.32
C PRO A 45 -7.35 -5.68 -5.73
N SER A 46 -7.55 -6.97 -6.01
CA SER A 46 -6.52 -7.84 -6.59
C SER A 46 -6.00 -7.24 -7.88
N ASP A 47 -4.69 -7.37 -8.07
CA ASP A 47 -4.01 -6.86 -9.25
C ASP A 47 -4.41 -5.42 -9.52
N VAL A 48 -4.40 -4.59 -8.45
CA VAL A 48 -4.40 -3.12 -8.24
C VAL A 48 -3.04 -2.37 -8.23
N VAL A 49 -2.65 -1.44 -9.13
CA VAL A 49 -1.48 -0.55 -8.88
C VAL A 49 -1.88 0.41 -7.76
N HIS A 50 -1.12 0.38 -6.68
CA HIS A 50 -1.36 1.23 -5.53
C HIS A 50 -0.06 1.68 -4.87
N GLN A 51 -0.15 2.79 -4.17
CA GLN A 51 0.85 3.28 -3.24
C GLN A 51 0.16 3.76 -1.98
N ILE A 52 0.69 3.37 -0.82
CA ILE A 52 0.22 3.89 0.47
C ILE A 52 1.27 4.90 0.92
N VAL A 53 0.85 6.15 1.10
CA VAL A 53 1.73 7.25 1.49
C VAL A 53 1.23 7.80 2.83
N ASN A 54 2.18 8.09 3.72
CA ASN A 54 1.88 8.88 4.90
C ASN A 54 2.00 10.36 4.54
N THR A 55 0.89 11.08 4.56
CA THR A 55 0.83 12.52 4.28
C THR A 55 0.71 13.36 5.55
N GLY A 56 0.51 12.72 6.71
CA GLY A 56 0.40 13.36 8.00
C GLY A 56 1.75 13.61 8.68
N THR A 57 1.70 14.33 9.79
CA THR A 57 2.87 14.63 10.61
C THR A 57 3.19 13.56 11.65
N GLU A 58 2.25 12.63 11.89
CA GLU A 58 2.41 11.53 12.83
C GLU A 58 2.89 10.24 12.14
N GLU A 59 3.48 9.34 12.92
CA GLU A 59 3.91 8.04 12.42
C GLU A 59 2.70 7.12 12.13
N MET A 60 2.73 6.44 10.99
CA MET A 60 1.65 5.56 10.54
C MET A 60 1.96 4.08 10.81
N PHE A 61 1.07 3.41 11.56
CA PHE A 61 1.16 1.97 11.84
C PHE A 61 0.01 1.17 11.19
N LEU A 62 0.35 0.38 10.18
CA LEU A 62 -0.60 -0.46 9.41
C LEU A 62 -0.42 -1.95 9.69
N ILE A 63 -1.55 -2.66 9.70
CA ILE A 63 -1.59 -4.12 9.62
C ILE A 63 -2.13 -4.50 8.25
N ALA A 64 -1.32 -5.11 7.38
CA ALA A 64 -1.77 -5.60 6.08
C ALA A 64 -2.16 -7.08 6.15
N ALA A 65 -3.43 -7.39 5.83
CA ALA A 65 -3.86 -8.77 5.58
C ALA A 65 -3.83 -9.05 4.07
N LEU A 66 -3.04 -10.06 3.66
CA LEU A 66 -2.79 -10.39 2.26
C LEU A 66 -3.48 -11.71 1.92
N GLY A 67 -4.18 -11.75 0.77
CA GLY A 67 -5.03 -12.90 0.39
C GLY A 67 -4.29 -14.12 -0.16
N GLN A 68 -2.97 -14.04 -0.36
CA GLN A 68 -2.15 -15.07 -0.98
C GLN A 68 -0.77 -15.11 -0.32
N ALA A 69 -0.21 -16.31 -0.17
CA ALA A 69 1.19 -16.52 0.21
C ALA A 69 1.86 -17.51 -0.78
N PRO A 70 3.05 -17.21 -1.33
CA PRO A 70 3.77 -15.94 -1.22
C PRO A 70 3.06 -14.82 -2.00
N VAL A 71 3.16 -13.60 -1.48
CA VAL A 71 2.72 -12.40 -2.19
C VAL A 71 3.71 -12.12 -3.31
N ARG A 72 3.18 -11.99 -4.53
CA ARG A 72 3.96 -11.55 -5.69
C ARG A 72 3.83 -10.04 -5.82
N VAL A 73 4.96 -9.38 -6.02
CA VAL A 73 5.03 -7.95 -6.25
C VAL A 73 5.54 -7.68 -7.63
N CYS A 74 4.77 -6.90 -8.39
CA CYS A 74 5.15 -6.47 -9.72
C CYS A 74 5.23 -4.94 -9.78
N THR A 75 6.09 -4.44 -10.68
CA THR A 75 6.07 -3.05 -11.12
C THR A 75 4.77 -2.74 -11.87
N ALA A 76 4.56 -1.46 -12.21
CA ALA A 76 3.44 -1.05 -13.07
C ALA A 76 3.39 -1.82 -14.41
N ASP A 77 4.56 -2.15 -14.99
CA ASP A 77 4.70 -2.93 -16.23
C ASP A 77 4.67 -4.45 -16.03
N ASN A 78 4.15 -4.90 -14.89
CA ASN A 78 4.03 -6.31 -14.51
C ASN A 78 5.37 -7.07 -14.40
N GLN A 79 6.49 -6.37 -14.23
CA GLN A 79 7.79 -7.00 -13.99
C GLN A 79 7.90 -7.42 -12.54
N HIS A 80 8.31 -8.66 -12.28
CA HIS A 80 8.49 -9.15 -10.92
C HIS A 80 9.54 -8.31 -10.17
N MET A 81 9.17 -7.86 -8.98
CA MET A 81 10.03 -7.05 -8.13
C MET A 81 10.59 -7.91 -6.99
N PRO A 82 11.92 -8.05 -6.87
CA PRO A 82 12.51 -8.78 -5.76
C PRO A 82 12.27 -8.03 -4.44
N LEU A 83 11.85 -8.77 -3.42
CA LEU A 83 11.56 -8.22 -2.10
C LEU A 83 12.64 -8.61 -1.08
N PRO A 84 12.99 -7.73 -0.14
CA PRO A 84 14.04 -8.00 0.85
C PRO A 84 13.81 -9.25 1.70
N TRP A 85 12.55 -9.64 1.89
CA TRP A 85 12.16 -10.80 2.71
C TRP A 85 12.00 -12.11 1.91
N GLN A 86 12.20 -12.09 0.58
CA GLN A 86 12.17 -13.30 -0.25
C GLN A 86 13.51 -14.05 -0.28
N ALA A 87 14.57 -13.45 0.26
CA ALA A 87 15.93 -14.01 0.24
C ALA A 87 16.20 -15.05 1.36
N SER A 88 15.15 -15.62 1.96
CA SER A 88 15.23 -16.64 3.03
C SER A 88 15.19 -18.06 2.49
#